data_AF-A0A7J3XVN1-F1
#
_entry.id   AF-A0A7J3XVN1-F1
#
_cell.length_a   1.000
_cell.length_b   1.000
_cell.length_c   1.000
_cell.angle_alpha   90.00
_cell.angle_beta   90.00
_cell.angle_gamma   90.00
#
_symmetry.space_group_name_H-M   'P 1'
#
loop_
_entity.id
_entity.type
_entity.pdbx_description
1 polymer ?
#
loop_
_entity_poly.entity_id
_entity_poly.type
_entity_poly.pdbx_seq_one_letter_code
_entity_poly.pdbx_strand_id
1 'polypeptide(L)'
;MIGFEDGYKIAKLMAERFDLARLREAGRVLEEALKAYGEGEGREFLLGLTEGLEEVVRLKEEVFKLQSMAKSMGVILEVNVRFEGA
;
A
#
# COMPACT_ATOMS: atom_id res chain seq x y z
N MET A 1 -17.97 -12.11 7.02
CA MET A 1 -18.06 -10.73 7.51
C MET A 1 -16.92 -10.00 6.85
N ILE A 2 -17.17 -8.87 6.18
CA ILE A 2 -16.10 -8.06 5.57
C ILE A 2 -15.51 -7.20 6.68
N GLY A 3 -14.20 -7.21 6.86
CA GLY A 3 -13.55 -6.46 7.94
C GLY A 3 -12.21 -5.84 7.53
N PHE A 4 -11.52 -5.28 8.52
CA PHE A 4 -10.22 -4.64 8.36
C PHE A 4 -9.19 -5.49 7.59
N GLU A 5 -9.05 -6.76 7.99
CA GLU A 5 -8.11 -7.69 7.37
C GLU A 5 -8.38 -7.92 5.88
N ASP A 6 -9.64 -7.90 5.46
CA ASP A 6 -10.00 -8.03 4.05
C ASP A 6 -9.55 -6.80 3.26
N GLY A 7 -9.72 -5.60 3.83
CA GLY A 7 -9.23 -4.36 3.24
C GLY A 7 -7.71 -4.36 3.08
N TYR A 8 -7.01 -4.77 4.15
CA TYR A 8 -5.55 -4.86 4.16
C TYR A 8 -5.02 -5.86 3.12
N LYS A 9 -5.71 -6.99 2.92
CA LYS A 9 -5.40 -7.93 1.83
C LYS A 9 -5.56 -7.31 0.44
N ILE A 10 -6.61 -6.53 0.21
CA ILE A 10 -6.79 -5.83 -1.06
C ILE A 10 -5.66 -4.83 -1.31
N ALA A 11 -5.18 -4.12 -0.28
CA ALA A 11 -4.04 -3.21 -0.42
C ALA A 11 -2.77 -3.92 -0.94
N LYS A 12 -2.48 -5.13 -0.43
CA LYS A 12 -1.37 -5.96 -0.92
C LYS A 12 -1.56 -6.36 -2.39
N LEU A 13 -2.76 -6.76 -2.79
CA LEU A 13 -3.06 -7.08 -4.19
C LEU A 13 -2.91 -5.88 -5.12
N MET A 14 -3.23 -4.67 -4.64
CA MET A 14 -2.98 -3.43 -5.38
C MET A 14 -1.48 -3.18 -5.55
N ALA A 15 -0.69 -3.45 -4.50
CA ALA A 15 0.76 -3.27 -4.51
C ALA A 15 1.48 -4.04 -5.62
N GLU A 16 0.97 -5.24 -5.95
CA GLU A 16 1.52 -6.11 -7.01
C GLU A 16 1.28 -5.54 -8.42
N ARG A 17 0.23 -4.74 -8.58
CA ARG A 17 -0.23 -4.27 -9.91
C ARG A 17 0.06 -2.80 -10.16
N PHE A 18 0.17 -2.00 -9.10
CA PHE A 18 0.22 -0.54 -9.19
C PHE A 18 1.62 -0.03 -8.88
N ASP A 19 2.05 0.98 -9.64
CA ASP A 19 3.23 1.78 -9.31
C ASP A 19 2.96 2.68 -8.09
N LEU A 20 4.03 3.31 -7.58
CA LEU A 20 3.95 4.17 -6.39
C LEU A 20 3.02 5.37 -6.58
N ALA A 21 2.96 5.95 -7.79
CA ALA A 21 2.12 7.11 -8.05
C ALA A 21 0.63 6.73 -7.97
N ARG A 22 0.26 5.61 -8.59
CA ARG A 22 -1.11 5.07 -8.55
C ARG A 22 -1.53 4.64 -7.16
N LEU A 23 -0.63 4.06 -6.37
CA LEU A 23 -0.92 3.69 -4.97
C LEU A 23 -1.20 4.94 -4.12
N ARG A 24 -0.42 6.00 -4.28
CA ARG A 24 -0.65 7.29 -3.60
C ARG A 24 -1.97 7.94 -4.01
N GLU A 25 -2.32 7.89 -5.30
CA GLU A 25 -3.60 8.41 -5.79
C GLU A 25 -4.77 7.63 -5.19
N ALA A 26 -4.70 6.30 -5.21
CA ALA A 26 -5.73 5.44 -4.62
C ALA A 26 -5.91 5.72 -3.12
N GLY A 27 -4.81 5.84 -2.36
CA GLY A 27 -4.86 6.17 -0.94
C GLY A 27 -5.63 7.46 -0.64
N ARG A 28 -5.36 8.53 -1.39
CA ARG A 28 -6.08 9.81 -1.23
C ARG A 28 -7.59 9.67 -1.49
N VAL A 29 -7.97 8.94 -2.54
CA VAL A 29 -9.39 8.72 -2.85
C VAL A 29 -10.07 7.93 -1.73
N LEU A 30 -9.37 6.96 -1.14
CA LEU A 30 -9.89 6.15 -0.05
C LEU A 30 -9.98 6.91 1.28
N GLU A 31 -9.03 7.78 1.58
CA GLU A 31 -9.12 8.71 2.71
C GLU A 31 -10.37 9.61 2.61
N GLU A 32 -10.64 10.16 1.42
CA GLU A 32 -11.84 10.95 1.17
C GLU A 32 -13.11 10.10 1.28
N ALA A 33 -13.10 8.86 0.77
CA ALA A 33 -14.21 7.93 0.94
C ALA A 33 -14.46 7.62 2.42
N LEU A 34 -13.40 7.37 3.20
CA LEU A 34 -13.50 7.02 4.62
C LEU A 34 -14.16 8.15 5.44
N LYS A 35 -13.92 9.41 5.09
CA LYS A 35 -14.57 10.57 5.72
C LYS A 35 -16.08 10.59 5.47
N ALA A 36 -16.55 10.05 4.35
CA ALA A 36 -17.96 9.98 3.99
C ALA A 36 -18.70 8.80 4.63
N TYR A 37 -17.99 7.80 5.17
CA TYR A 37 -18.58 6.61 5.78
C TYR A 37 -18.82 6.79 7.28
N GLY A 38 -20.02 6.44 7.75
CA GLY A 38 -20.34 6.28 9.16
C GLY A 38 -19.73 5.01 9.77
N GLU A 39 -20.09 4.66 11.01
CA GLU A 39 -19.63 3.44 11.67
C GLU A 39 -20.16 2.16 11.00
N GLY A 40 -19.40 1.05 11.10
CA GLY A 40 -19.81 -0.28 10.63
C GLY A 40 -18.73 -1.03 9.84
N GLU A 41 -19.05 -2.26 9.41
CA GLU A 41 -18.14 -3.18 8.70
C GLU A 41 -17.49 -2.57 7.45
N GLY A 42 -18.24 -1.78 6.68
CA GLY A 42 -17.72 -1.08 5.50
C GLY A 42 -16.63 -0.05 5.84
N ARG A 43 -16.72 0.58 7.02
CA ARG A 43 -15.70 1.49 7.52
C ARG A 43 -14.45 0.74 7.98
N GLU A 44 -14.61 -0.39 8.66
CA GLU A 44 -13.47 -1.23 9.07
C GLU A 44 -12.69 -1.74 7.85
N PHE A 45 -13.39 -2.19 6.81
CA PHE A 45 -12.76 -2.58 5.55
C PHE A 45 -11.99 -1.43 4.90
N LEU A 46 -12.61 -0.24 4.79
CA LEU A 46 -11.95 0.93 4.20
C LEU A 46 -10.74 1.39 5.03
N LEU A 47 -10.80 1.28 6.36
CA LEU A 47 -9.66 1.52 7.25
C LEU A 47 -8.50 0.58 6.92
N GLY A 48 -8.75 -0.74 6.91
CA GLY A 48 -7.70 -1.72 6.62
C GLY A 48 -7.11 -1.56 5.22
N LEU A 49 -7.94 -1.21 4.23
CA LEU A 49 -7.47 -0.91 2.88
C LEU A 49 -6.59 0.34 2.83
N THR A 50 -6.98 1.40 3.55
CA THR A 50 -6.23 2.67 3.59
C THR A 50 -4.90 2.48 4.30
N GLU A 51 -4.89 1.87 5.49
CA GLU A 51 -3.67 1.61 6.26
C GLU A 51 -2.72 0.68 5.51
N GLY A 52 -3.24 -0.39 4.90
CA GLY A 52 -2.44 -1.29 4.08
C GLY A 52 -1.80 -0.59 2.88
N LEU A 53 -2.50 0.35 2.25
CA LEU A 53 -1.92 1.13 1.15
C LEU A 53 -0.82 2.07 1.62
N GLU A 54 -1.00 2.75 2.76
CA GLU A 54 0.03 3.60 3.34
C GLU A 54 1.31 2.82 3.66
N GLU A 55 1.19 1.62 4.21
CA GLU A 55 2.34 0.75 4.50
C GLU A 55 3.04 0.29 3.23
N VAL A 56 2.30 -0.13 2.22
CA VAL A 56 2.86 -0.50 0.91
C VAL A 56 3.60 0.68 0.27
N VAL A 57 3.01 1.88 0.33
CA VAL A 57 3.61 3.11 -0.19
C VAL A 57 4.94 3.40 0.52
N ARG A 58 4.96 3.34 1.85
CA ARG A 58 6.18 3.51 2.65
C ARG A 58 7.25 2.49 2.27
N LEU A 59 6.90 1.20 2.17
CA LEU A 59 7.85 0.16 1.76
C LEU A 59 8.45 0.46 0.38
N LYS A 60 7.63 0.82 -0.61
CA LYS A 60 8.12 1.13 -1.96
C LYS A 60 9.05 2.34 -1.95
N GLU A 61 8.77 3.36 -1.17
CA GLU A 61 9.64 4.54 -1.02
C GLU A 61 11.00 4.20 -0.43
N GLU A 62 11.03 3.36 0.60
CA GLU A 62 12.27 2.88 1.19
C GLU A 62 13.08 2.07 0.18
N VAL A 63 12.44 1.20 -0.61
CA VAL A 63 13.10 0.47 -1.70
C VAL A 63 13.69 1.43 -2.73
N PHE A 64 12.94 2.45 -3.17
CA PHE A 64 13.46 3.47 -4.10
C PHE A 64 14.66 4.22 -3.52
N LYS A 65 14.62 4.55 -2.23
CA LYS A 65 15.73 5.20 -1.53
C LYS A 65 16.98 4.30 -1.51
N LEU A 66 16.83 3.03 -1.19
CA LEU A 66 17.91 2.05 -1.19
C LEU A 66 18.52 1.86 -2.58
N GLN A 67 17.69 1.75 -3.61
CA GLN A 67 18.15 1.66 -5.00
C GLN A 67 18.93 2.91 -5.44
N SER A 68 18.46 4.09 -5.01
CA SER A 68 19.14 5.36 -5.28
C SER A 68 20.51 5.43 -4.60
N MET A 69 20.61 4.97 -3.35
CA MET A 69 21.88 4.87 -2.63
C MET A 69 22.84 3.89 -3.32
N ALA A 70 22.39 2.69 -3.65
CA ALA A 70 23.20 1.69 -4.36
C ALA A 70 23.75 2.24 -5.69
N LYS A 71 22.89 2.90 -6.48
CA LYS A 71 23.28 3.54 -7.74
C LYS A 71 24.39 4.58 -7.53
N SER A 72 24.31 5.41 -6.49
CA SER A 72 25.34 6.41 -6.18
C SER A 72 26.70 5.80 -5.81
N MET A 73 26.69 4.54 -5.34
CA MET A 73 27.88 3.77 -4.99
C MET A 73 28.40 2.91 -6.16
N GLY A 74 27.77 2.97 -7.34
CA GLY A 74 28.12 2.09 -8.47
C GLY A 74 27.69 0.63 -8.27
N VAL A 75 26.75 0.37 -7.35
CA VAL A 75 26.24 -0.97 -7.03
C VAL A 75 24.89 -1.19 -7.73
N ILE A 76 24.71 -2.36 -8.33
CA ILE A 76 23.41 -2.82 -8.84
C ILE A 76 22.67 -3.49 -7.68
N LEU A 77 21.50 -2.95 -7.32
CA LEU A 77 20.63 -3.51 -6.28
C LEU A 77 19.33 -4.00 -6.93
N GLU A 78 19.14 -5.32 -6.93
CA GLU A 78 17.89 -5.96 -7.35
C GLU A 78 17.04 -6.29 -6.11
N VAL A 79 15.80 -5.77 -6.07
CA VAL A 79 14.88 -5.98 -4.96
C VAL A 79 13.67 -6.75 -5.47
N ASN A 80 13.47 -7.95 -4.91
CA ASN A 80 12.30 -8.78 -5.19
C ASN A 80 11.36 -8.73 -3.98
N VAL A 81 10.23 -8.05 -4.11
CA VAL A 81 9.19 -7.99 -3.08
C VAL A 81 8.13 -9.03 -3.41
N ARG A 82 7.81 -9.91 -2.46
CA ARG A 82 6.69 -10.86 -2.54
C ARG A 82 5.80 -10.63 -1.33
N PHE A 83 4.51 -10.45 -1.57
CA PHE A 83 3.52 -10.36 -0.51
C PHE A 83 2.95 -11.77 -0.28
N GLU A 84 3.19 -12.33 0.89
CA GLU A 84 2.51 -13.57 1.29
C GLU A 84 1.06 -13.26 1.68
N GLY A 85 0.12 -14.02 1.13
CA GLY A 85 -1.28 -14.02 1.57
C GLY A 85 -1.42 -14.78 2.88
N ALA A 86 -2.20 -14.22 3.82
CA ALA A 86 -2.53 -14.87 5.08
C ALA A 86 -3.37 -16.15 4.89
#